data_AF-A0AA92FH38-F1
#
_entry.id   AF-A0AA92FH38-F1
#
_cell.length_a   1.000
_cell.length_b   1.000
_cell.length_c   1.000
_cell.angle_alpha   90.00
_cell.angle_beta   90.00
_cell.angle_gamma   90.00
#
_symmetry.space_group_name_H-M   'P 1'
#
loop_
_entity.id
_entity.type
_entity.pdbx_description
1 polymer ?
#
loop_
_entity_poly.entity_id
_entity_poly.type
_entity_poly.pdbx_seq_one_letter_code
_entity_poly.pdbx_strand_id
1 'polypeptide(L)'
;MKHYTLTLDNANAEVLKWLDNTANKRIHQTTLQMPFELLAQEQLQLLPVPKAYQGIHPKALIESVAKKYSPINSHKDLEKLYIPNRDIQCYDEFIPMVANIILPVGFYGGALWS
;
A
#
# COMPACT_ATOMS: atom_id res chain seq x y z
N MET A 1 -27.43 -32.90 20.82
CA MET A 1 -26.96 -31.96 19.78
C MET A 1 -25.49 -31.70 20.05
N LYS A 2 -24.59 -31.84 19.07
CA LYS A 2 -23.17 -31.49 19.30
C LYS A 2 -23.08 -29.97 19.41
N HIS A 3 -22.50 -29.46 20.50
CA HIS A 3 -22.23 -28.04 20.64
C HIS A 3 -21.15 -27.65 19.62
N TYR A 4 -21.52 -26.85 18.62
CA TYR A 4 -20.54 -26.29 17.69
C TYR A 4 -19.77 -25.19 18.41
N THR A 5 -18.50 -25.44 18.69
CA THR A 5 -17.60 -24.43 19.25
C THR A 5 -16.97 -23.66 18.10
N LEU A 6 -17.20 -22.34 18.05
CA LEU A 6 -16.55 -21.47 17.05
C LEU A 6 -15.06 -21.33 17.40
N THR A 7 -14.19 -21.77 16.48
CA THR A 7 -12.73 -21.66 16.57
C THR A 7 -12.24 -20.77 15.43
N LEU A 8 -11.00 -20.28 15.53
CA LEU A 8 -10.39 -19.51 14.44
C LEU A 8 -10.40 -20.31 13.12
N ASP A 9 -10.02 -21.59 13.18
CA ASP A 9 -9.89 -22.44 12.00
C ASP A 9 -11.24 -22.70 11.32
N ASN A 10 -12.30 -22.96 12.10
CA ASN A 10 -13.60 -23.23 11.51
C ASN A 10 -14.28 -21.96 10.99
N ALA A 11 -14.02 -20.80 11.61
CA ALA A 11 -14.47 -19.52 11.10
C ALA A 11 -13.77 -19.20 9.76
N ASN A 12 -12.45 -19.37 9.69
CA ASN A 12 -11.68 -19.17 8.45
C ASN A 12 -12.16 -20.13 7.35
N ALA A 13 -12.41 -21.40 7.67
CA ALA A 13 -12.89 -22.38 6.71
C ALA A 13 -14.27 -22.01 6.13
N GLU A 14 -15.22 -21.58 6.96
CA GLU A 14 -16.54 -21.15 6.49
C GLU A 14 -16.46 -19.85 5.67
N VAL A 15 -15.57 -18.92 6.03
CA VAL A 15 -15.31 -17.71 5.22
C VAL A 15 -14.74 -18.07 3.86
N LEU A 16 -13.73 -18.95 3.79
CA LEU A 16 -13.15 -19.40 2.52
C LEU A 16 -14.22 -20.07 1.63
N LYS A 17 -15.04 -20.94 2.22
CA LYS A 17 -16.17 -21.57 1.52
C LYS A 17 -17.18 -20.54 1.00
N TRP A 18 -17.47 -19.49 1.77
CA TRP A 18 -18.36 -18.43 1.32
C TRP A 18 -17.76 -17.60 0.17
N LEU A 19 -16.45 -17.31 0.23
CA LEU A 19 -15.74 -16.62 -0.84
C LEU A 19 -15.81 -17.40 -2.15
N ASP A 20 -15.52 -18.71 -2.11
CA ASP A 20 -15.48 -19.57 -3.31
C ASP A 20 -16.85 -19.83 -3.93
N ASN A 21 -17.91 -19.87 -3.11
CA ASN A 21 -19.24 -20.24 -3.58
C ASN A 21 -20.15 -19.05 -3.84
N THR A 22 -19.89 -17.92 -3.17
CA THR A 22 -20.77 -16.74 -3.24
C THR A 22 -20.02 -15.51 -3.75
N ALA A 23 -19.02 -15.04 -3.02
CA ALA A 23 -18.45 -13.72 -3.24
C ALA A 23 -17.71 -13.61 -4.58
N ASN A 24 -16.92 -14.64 -4.93
CA ASN A 24 -16.10 -14.63 -6.14
C ASN A 24 -16.87 -15.03 -7.41
N LYS A 25 -18.02 -15.69 -7.26
CA LYS A 25 -18.85 -16.20 -8.37
C LYS A 25 -20.04 -15.31 -8.73
N ARG A 26 -20.48 -14.40 -7.84
CA ARG A 26 -21.55 -13.46 -8.15
C ARG A 26 -21.10 -12.43 -9.18
N ILE A 27 -22.05 -11.87 -9.93
CA ILE A 27 -21.79 -10.64 -10.70
C ILE A 27 -21.67 -9.48 -9.71
N HIS A 28 -20.53 -8.81 -9.70
CA HIS A 28 -20.29 -7.70 -8.80
C HIS A 28 -21.00 -6.43 -9.31
N GLN A 29 -21.61 -5.67 -8.41
CA GLN A 29 -22.44 -4.52 -8.79
C GLN A 29 -21.64 -3.40 -9.48
N THR A 30 -20.38 -3.17 -9.08
CA THR A 30 -19.57 -2.08 -9.63
C THR A 30 -18.83 -2.45 -10.90
N THR A 31 -18.37 -3.70 -11.05
CA THR A 31 -17.61 -4.15 -12.22
C THR A 31 -18.50 -4.82 -13.27
N LEU A 32 -19.73 -5.19 -12.90
CA LEU A 32 -20.69 -5.93 -13.73
C LEU A 32 -20.12 -7.25 -14.29
N GLN A 33 -19.09 -7.77 -13.64
CA GLN A 33 -18.38 -8.99 -14.03
C GLN A 33 -18.25 -9.92 -12.83
N MET A 34 -17.96 -11.19 -13.11
CA MET A 34 -17.64 -12.16 -12.07
C MET A 34 -16.20 -11.89 -11.57
N PRO A 35 -15.99 -11.62 -10.26
CA PRO A 35 -14.66 -11.31 -9.73
C PRO A 35 -13.61 -12.37 -10.04
N PHE A 36 -13.98 -13.65 -10.00
CA PHE A 36 -13.06 -14.75 -10.31
C PHE A 36 -12.52 -14.68 -11.74
N GLU A 37 -13.37 -14.38 -12.72
CA GLU A 37 -12.98 -14.26 -14.13
C GLU A 37 -12.17 -12.98 -14.38
N LEU A 38 -12.61 -11.86 -13.79
CA LEU A 38 -11.94 -10.57 -13.91
C LEU A 38 -10.53 -10.61 -13.33
N LEU A 39 -10.34 -11.21 -12.15
CA LEU A 39 -9.03 -11.34 -11.51
C LEU A 39 -8.04 -12.08 -12.40
N ALA A 40 -8.47 -13.13 -13.11
CA ALA A 40 -7.58 -13.88 -14.00
C ALA A 40 -7.05 -13.01 -15.16
N GLN A 41 -7.83 -12.02 -15.60
CA GLN A 41 -7.44 -11.07 -16.64
C GLN A 41 -6.51 -9.99 -16.07
N GLU A 42 -6.88 -9.42 -14.93
CA GLU A 42 -6.11 -8.37 -14.24
C GLU A 42 -4.75 -8.88 -13.76
N GLN A 43 -4.63 -10.16 -13.42
CA GLN A 43 -3.40 -10.78 -12.94
C GLN A 43 -2.24 -10.64 -13.92
N LEU A 44 -2.51 -10.56 -15.23
CA LEU A 44 -1.50 -10.33 -16.26
C LEU A 44 -0.90 -8.92 -16.22
N GLN A 45 -1.60 -7.97 -15.60
CA GLN A 45 -1.23 -6.56 -15.53
C GLN A 45 -0.77 -6.14 -14.14
N LEU A 46 -0.77 -7.06 -13.16
CA LEU A 46 -0.34 -6.76 -11.80
C LEU A 46 1.14 -6.41 -11.76
N LEU A 47 1.44 -5.26 -11.16
CA LEU A 47 2.79 -4.90 -10.81
C LEU A 47 3.31 -5.85 -9.71
N PRO A 48 4.62 -6.15 -9.68
CA PRO A 48 5.20 -6.93 -8.61
C PRO A 48 4.93 -6.25 -7.27
N VAL A 49 4.71 -7.07 -6.23
CA VAL A 49 4.58 -6.56 -4.86
C VAL A 49 5.79 -5.68 -4.56
N PRO A 50 5.60 -4.44 -4.08
CA PRO A 50 6.70 -3.59 -3.68
C PRO A 50 7.62 -4.34 -2.72
N LYS A 51 8.93 -4.19 -2.90
CA LYS A 51 9.90 -4.75 -1.95
C LYS A 51 9.51 -4.27 -0.56
N ALA A 52 9.61 -5.17 0.43
CA ALA A 52 9.43 -4.81 1.83
C ALA A 52 10.21 -3.53 2.10
N TYR A 53 9.54 -2.50 2.61
CA TYR A 53 10.17 -1.22 2.90
C TYR A 53 11.27 -1.46 3.93
N GLN A 54 12.52 -1.53 3.46
CA GLN A 54 13.70 -1.68 4.31
C GLN A 54 14.11 -0.34 4.95
N GLY A 55 13.29 0.70 4.78
CA GLY A 55 13.63 2.03 5.22
C GLY A 55 14.08 2.01 6.68
N ILE A 56 15.19 2.69 6.93
CA ILE A 56 15.69 2.94 8.28
C ILE A 56 14.54 3.61 9.03
N HIS A 57 13.83 2.82 9.84
CA HIS A 57 12.72 3.31 10.64
C HIS A 57 13.28 4.47 11.48
N PRO A 58 12.59 5.62 11.59
CA PRO A 58 13.06 6.73 12.40
C PRO A 58 13.39 6.34 13.84
N LYS A 59 12.94 5.18 14.35
CA LYS A 59 13.36 4.63 15.65
C LYS A 59 14.86 4.26 15.72
N ALA A 60 15.40 3.60 14.70
CA ALA A 60 16.82 3.22 14.66
C ALA A 60 17.74 4.44 14.44
N LEU A 61 17.22 5.46 13.75
CA LEU A 61 17.88 6.76 13.62
C LEU A 61 17.75 7.61 14.89
N ILE A 62 16.63 7.57 15.62
CA ILE A 62 16.51 8.25 16.92
C ILE A 62 17.56 7.69 17.89
N GLU A 63 17.79 6.37 17.97
CA GLU A 63 18.84 5.86 18.86
C GLU A 63 20.27 6.22 18.42
N SER A 64 20.57 6.18 17.12
CA SER A 64 21.93 6.49 16.62
C SER A 64 22.23 7.99 16.54
N VAL A 65 21.21 8.83 16.32
CA VAL A 65 21.28 10.30 16.39
C VAL A 65 21.23 10.73 17.85
N ALA A 66 20.28 10.28 18.67
CA ALA A 66 20.17 10.66 20.08
C ALA A 66 21.34 10.18 20.93
N LYS A 67 22.02 9.07 20.60
CA LYS A 67 23.28 8.70 21.28
C LYS A 67 24.40 9.73 21.09
N LYS A 68 24.33 10.58 20.06
CA LYS A 68 25.32 11.62 19.77
C LYS A 68 24.96 13.00 20.31
N TYR A 69 23.75 13.24 20.79
CA TYR A 69 23.33 14.55 21.30
C TYR A 69 22.99 14.49 22.79
N SER A 70 23.51 15.46 23.55
CA SER A 70 23.08 15.70 24.92
C SER A 70 21.58 16.01 24.97
N PRO A 71 20.87 15.69 26.08
CA PRO A 71 19.44 15.92 26.18
C PRO A 71 19.08 17.37 25.85
N ILE A 72 18.13 17.55 24.93
CA ILE A 72 17.63 18.85 24.48
C ILE A 72 16.79 19.42 25.62
N ASN A 73 17.39 20.35 26.38
CA ASN A 73 16.75 20.95 27.55
C ASN A 73 16.29 22.39 27.27
N SER A 74 16.62 22.96 26.11
CA SER A 74 16.24 24.31 25.72
C SER A 74 16.02 24.46 24.21
N HIS A 75 15.18 25.42 23.82
CA HIS A 75 14.88 25.72 22.41
C HIS A 75 16.11 26.12 21.58
N LYS A 76 17.17 26.66 22.23
CA LYS A 76 18.44 27.00 21.56
C LYS A 76 19.24 25.77 21.11
N ASP A 77 18.95 24.60 21.66
CA ASP A 77 19.63 23.35 21.30
C ASP A 77 19.09 22.78 19.97
N LEU A 78 17.95 23.26 19.49
CA LEU A 78 17.35 22.85 18.21
C LEU A 78 18.21 23.28 17.01
N GLU A 79 18.94 24.39 17.12
CA GLU A 79 19.83 24.88 16.05
C GLU A 79 21.08 23.98 15.86
N LYS A 80 21.39 23.11 16.82
CA LYS A 80 22.49 22.14 16.73
C LYS A 80 22.07 20.80 16.13
N LEU A 81 20.78 20.62 15.82
CA LEU A 81 20.28 19.40 15.19
C LEU A 81 20.74 19.35 13.73
N TYR A 82 21.79 18.57 13.45
CA TYR A 82 22.17 18.25 12.09
C TYR A 82 21.14 17.28 11.49
N ILE A 83 20.28 17.80 10.62
CA ILE A 83 19.42 17.00 9.76
C ILE A 83 20.23 16.73 8.48
N PRO A 84 20.64 15.49 8.21
CA PRO A 84 21.33 15.20 6.95
C PRO A 84 20.40 15.55 5.79
N ASN A 85 20.96 16.14 4.73
CA ASN A 85 20.26 16.26 3.45
C ASN A 85 19.90 14.84 3.01
N ARG A 86 18.64 14.47 3.22
CA ARG A 86 18.14 13.18 2.75
C ARG A 86 17.97 13.32 1.27
N ASP A 87 18.58 12.40 0.55
CA ASP A 87 18.40 12.29 -0.88
C ASP A 87 16.92 11.96 -1.15
N ILE A 88 16.17 12.98 -1.59
CA ILE A 88 14.76 12.87 -1.93
C ILE A 88 14.61 12.36 -3.39
N GLN A 89 15.69 11.83 -4.00
CA GLN A 89 15.74 11.28 -5.35
C GLN A 89 14.56 10.35 -5.70
N CYS A 90 14.03 9.58 -4.73
CA CYS A 90 12.85 8.75 -4.99
C CYS A 90 11.60 9.57 -5.39
N TYR A 91 11.48 10.83 -4.95
CA TYR A 91 10.40 11.71 -5.41
C TYR A 91 10.74 12.41 -6.72
N ASP A 92 12.02 12.74 -6.96
CA ASP A 92 12.45 13.34 -8.23
C ASP A 92 12.24 12.39 -9.42
N GLU A 93 12.32 11.07 -9.21
CA GLU A 93 11.96 10.06 -10.22
C GLU A 93 10.45 9.77 -10.27
N PHE A 94 9.77 9.81 -9.12
CA PHE A 94 8.34 9.50 -9.01
C PHE A 94 7.44 10.61 -9.57
N ILE A 95 7.76 11.88 -9.33
CA ILE A 95 6.93 13.02 -9.77
C ILE A 95 6.80 13.07 -11.31
N PRO A 96 7.89 12.94 -12.10
CA PRO A 96 7.80 12.86 -13.56
C PRO A 96 7.09 11.60 -14.05
N MET A 97 7.28 10.45 -13.38
CA MET A 97 6.60 9.20 -13.72
C MET A 97 5.08 9.34 -13.57
N VAL A 98 4.63 9.88 -12.44
CA VAL A 98 3.19 10.12 -12.18
C VAL A 98 2.62 11.16 -13.14
N ALA A 99 3.34 12.25 -13.41
CA ALA A 99 2.91 13.26 -14.37
C ALA A 99 2.75 12.67 -15.80
N ASN A 100 3.70 11.83 -16.23
CA ASN A 100 3.65 11.16 -17.53
C ASN A 100 2.58 10.05 -17.64
N ILE A 101 2.06 9.55 -16.52
CA ILE A 101 0.96 8.57 -16.53
C ILE A 101 -0.40 9.28 -16.46
N ILE A 102 -0.53 10.30 -15.62
CA ILE A 102 -1.82 10.98 -15.38
C ILE A 102 -2.16 11.97 -16.50
N LEU A 103 -1.19 12.73 -17.04
CA LEU A 103 -1.45 13.72 -18.09
C LEU A 103 -1.99 13.09 -19.38
N PRO A 104 -1.41 12.01 -19.94
CA PRO A 104 -1.95 11.42 -21.18
C PRO A 104 -3.33 10.80 -20.96
N VAL A 105 -3.60 10.19 -19.81
CA VAL A 105 -4.93 9.60 -19.52
C VAL A 105 -5.99 10.69 -19.43
N GLY A 106 -5.65 11.87 -18.88
CA GLY A 106 -6.55 13.02 -18.84
C GLY A 106 -6.81 13.68 -20.21
N PHE A 107 -5.81 13.70 -21.11
CA PHE A 107 -5.96 14.33 -22.43
C PHE A 107 -6.52 13.40 -23.51
N TYR A 108 -6.23 12.09 -23.49
CA TYR A 108 -6.77 11.12 -24.44
C TYR A 108 -8.12 10.50 -23.99
N GLY A 109 -8.45 10.58 -22.70
CA GLY A 109 -9.70 10.04 -22.13
C GLY A 109 -10.96 10.87 -22.40
N GLY A 110 -10.83 12.09 -22.92
CA GLY A 110 -11.97 12.94 -23.31
C GLY A 110 -12.72 12.42 -24.55
N ALA A 111 -12.11 11.54 -25.36
CA ALA A 111 -12.73 10.97 -26.56
C ALA A 111 -13.51 9.66 -26.30
N LEU A 112 -13.53 9.15 -25.08
CA LEU A 112 -14.24 7.91 -24.70
C LEU A 112 -15.53 8.16 -23.89
N TRP A 113 -15.94 9.42 -23.76
CA TRP A 113 -17.23 9.84 -23.18
C TRP A 113 -18.04 10.70 -24.17
N SER A 114 -18.18 10.21 -25.40
CA SER A 114 -19.15 10.71 -26.39
C SER A 114 -19.88 9.54 -27.02
#